data_AF-A0AA37Q6B7-F1
#
_entry.id   AF-A0AA37Q6B7-F1
#
_cell.length_a   1.000
_cell.length_b   1.000
_cell.length_c   1.000
_cell.angle_alpha   90.00
_cell.angle_beta   90.00
_cell.angle_gamma   90.00
#
_symmetry.space_group_name_H-M   'P 1'
#
loop_
_entity.id
_entity.type
_entity.pdbx_description
1 polymer ?
#
loop_
_entity_poly.entity_id
_entity_poly.type
_entity_poly.pdbx_seq_one_letter_code
_entity_poly.pdbx_strand_id
1 'polypeptide(L)'
;MTTTHDIDLPTVLAERLTTCHPDVLRELLATFIHALMGAEADAVCGADYGQRSSERVNQRNGYRHREFDTRAGTLDLAIPSCAKARTSRTGCSNGANVLSGP
;
A
#
# COMPACT_ATOMS: atom_id res chain seq x y z
N MET A 1 20.41 33.33 -16.64
CA MET A 1 20.68 33.07 -15.21
C MET A 1 19.35 32.71 -14.56
N THR A 2 18.97 31.43 -14.56
CA THR A 2 17.74 30.97 -13.88
C THR A 2 18.07 30.78 -12.41
N THR A 3 17.60 31.71 -11.57
CA THR A 3 17.75 31.62 -10.12
C THR A 3 16.85 30.51 -9.61
N THR A 4 17.43 29.42 -9.13
CA THR A 4 16.71 28.39 -8.38
C THR A 4 16.09 29.04 -7.16
N HIS A 5 14.77 29.22 -7.16
CA HIS A 5 14.04 29.57 -5.95
C HIS A 5 13.99 28.32 -5.08
N ASP A 6 14.87 28.29 -4.09
CA ASP A 6 14.84 27.32 -3.01
C ASP A 6 13.66 27.69 -2.10
N ILE A 7 12.47 27.24 -2.50
CA ILE A 7 11.27 27.37 -1.68
C ILE A 7 11.41 26.35 -0.56
N ASP A 8 11.44 26.84 0.68
CA ASP A 8 11.44 26.00 1.87
C ASP A 8 10.07 25.31 2.03
N LEU A 9 9.92 24.23 1.27
CA LEU A 9 8.70 23.46 1.12
C LEU A 9 8.13 22.95 2.45
N PRO A 10 8.90 22.42 3.42
CA PRO A 10 8.34 21.99 4.69
C PRO A 10 7.72 23.15 5.49
N THR A 11 8.32 24.33 5.46
CA THR A 11 7.79 25.51 6.16
C THR A 11 6.51 26.01 5.51
N VAL A 12 6.49 26.12 4.17
CA VAL A 12 5.28 26.49 3.41
C VAL A 12 4.18 25.46 3.62
N LEU A 13 4.49 24.16 3.59
CA LEU A 13 3.49 23.12 3.84
C LEU A 13 2.97 23.18 5.27
N ALA A 14 3.83 23.38 6.27
CA ALA A 14 3.40 23.49 7.66
C ALA A 14 2.40 24.64 7.85
N GLU A 15 2.71 25.83 7.33
CA GLU A 15 1.80 26.99 7.40
C GLU A 15 0.45 26.72 6.71
N ARG A 16 0.49 26.17 5.50
CA ARG A 16 -0.74 25.89 4.74
C ARG A 16 -1.57 24.80 5.38
N LEU A 17 -0.95 23.77 5.94
CA LEU A 17 -1.63 22.68 6.64
C LEU A 17 -2.19 23.12 8.00
N THR A 18 -1.57 24.07 8.70
CA THR A 18 -2.15 24.67 9.90
C THR A 18 -3.28 25.65 9.59
N THR A 19 -3.26 26.26 8.41
CA THR A 19 -4.32 27.20 7.97
C THR A 19 -5.50 26.48 7.33
N CYS A 20 -5.26 25.35 6.67
CA CYS A 20 -6.29 24.48 6.12
C CYS A 20 -6.88 23.57 7.21
N HIS A 21 -8.19 23.33 7.10
CA HIS A 21 -9.01 22.64 8.09
C HIS A 21 -8.38 21.30 8.56
N PRO A 22 -8.47 20.94 9.86
CA PRO A 22 -7.88 19.73 10.44
C PRO A 22 -8.25 18.41 9.73
N ASP A 23 -9.32 18.41 8.94
CA ASP A 23 -9.73 17.26 8.14
C ASP A 23 -8.75 16.90 7.01
N VAL A 24 -8.05 17.89 6.43
CA VAL A 24 -7.09 17.63 5.33
C VAL A 24 -5.89 16.84 5.84
N LEU A 25 -5.39 17.20 7.01
CA LEU A 25 -4.31 16.47 7.67
C LEU A 25 -4.73 15.05 8.02
N ARG A 26 -5.97 14.88 8.48
CA ARG A 26 -6.54 13.57 8.80
C ARG A 26 -6.60 12.67 7.56
N GLU A 27 -7.09 13.20 6.44
CA GLU A 27 -7.20 12.46 5.18
C GLU A 27 -5.84 12.08 4.60
N LEU A 28 -4.90 13.04 4.54
CA LEU A 28 -3.54 12.76 4.07
C LEU A 28 -2.86 11.67 4.90
N LEU A 29 -2.99 11.75 6.23
CA LEU A 29 -2.43 10.74 7.13
C LEU A 29 -3.04 9.36 6.86
N ALA A 30 -4.37 9.28 6.68
CA ALA A 30 -5.04 8.04 6.36
C ALA A 30 -4.55 7.45 5.03
N THR A 31 -4.39 8.28 3.99
CA THR A 31 -3.86 7.84 2.69
C THR A 31 -2.44 7.28 2.81
N PHE A 32 -1.56 7.97 3.54
CA PHE A 32 -0.19 7.51 3.77
C PHE A 32 -0.15 6.18 4.53
N ILE A 33 -0.94 6.05 5.59
CA ILE A 33 -1.01 4.81 6.38
C ILE A 33 -1.53 3.65 5.52
N HIS A 34 -2.57 3.87 4.72
CA HIS A 34 -3.09 2.85 3.80
C HIS A 34 -2.07 2.41 2.74
N ALA A 35 -1.29 3.35 2.20
CA ALA A 35 -0.22 3.04 1.24
C ALA A 35 0.89 2.18 1.86
N LEU A 36 1.34 2.52 3.07
CA LEU A 36 2.36 1.75 3.79
C LEU A 36 1.88 0.34 4.14
N MET A 37 0.67 0.22 4.66
CA MET A 37 0.07 -1.10 4.95
C MET A 37 -0.10 -1.93 3.68
N GLY A 38 -0.41 -1.30 2.54
CA GLY A 38 -0.46 -1.96 1.24
C GLY A 38 0.89 -2.55 0.83
N ALA A 39 1.94 -1.72 0.88
CA ALA A 39 3.29 -2.15 0.53
C ALA A 39 3.83 -3.25 1.47
N GLU A 40 3.56 -3.14 2.77
CA GLU A 40 3.92 -4.17 3.75
C GLU A 40 3.16 -5.48 3.47
N ALA A 41 1.86 -5.41 3.13
CA ALA A 41 1.09 -6.58 2.77
C ALA A 41 1.62 -7.27 1.50
N ASP A 42 2.08 -6.51 0.51
CA ASP A 42 2.67 -7.06 -0.72
C ASP A 42 4.02 -7.72 -0.44
N ALA A 43 4.86 -7.11 0.41
CA ALA A 43 6.10 -7.71 0.91
C ALA A 43 5.85 -9.02 1.69
N VAL A 44 4.83 -9.04 2.55
CA VAL A 44 4.42 -10.25 3.31
C VAL A 44 3.84 -11.33 2.39
N CYS A 45 3.17 -10.97 1.30
CA CYS A 45 2.64 -11.93 0.34
C CYS A 45 3.72 -12.52 -0.57
N GLY A 46 4.89 -11.88 -0.68
CA GLY A 46 5.97 -12.27 -1.59
C GLY A 46 5.58 -12.11 -3.07
N ALA A 47 4.56 -11.30 -3.34
CA ALA A 47 4.02 -11.06 -4.67
C ALA A 47 3.18 -9.79 -4.65
N ASP A 48 3.32 -8.97 -5.69
CA ASP A 48 2.47 -7.80 -5.89
C ASP A 48 0.99 -8.18 -6.06
N TYR A 49 0.13 -7.18 -5.82
CA TYR A 49 -1.31 -7.31 -5.95
C TYR A 49 -1.71 -7.82 -7.35
N GLY A 50 -2.36 -8.97 -7.41
CA GLY A 50 -2.82 -9.59 -8.66
C GLY A 50 -1.76 -10.35 -9.45
N GLN A 51 -0.48 -10.33 -9.04
CA GLN A 51 0.58 -11.04 -9.74
C GLN A 51 0.64 -12.52 -9.31
N ARG A 52 0.77 -13.41 -10.31
CA ARG A 52 0.99 -14.84 -10.09
C ARG A 52 2.48 -15.06 -9.82
N SER A 53 2.81 -15.47 -8.60
CA SER A 53 4.16 -15.86 -8.20
C SER A 53 4.13 -17.26 -7.60
N SER A 54 5.13 -18.08 -7.93
CA SER A 54 5.34 -19.40 -7.34
C SER A 54 5.80 -19.34 -5.88
N GLU A 55 6.29 -18.18 -5.43
CA GLU A 55 6.75 -17.95 -4.06
C GLU A 55 5.64 -17.40 -3.15
N ARG A 56 4.41 -17.21 -3.67
CA ARG A 56 3.31 -16.61 -2.93
C ARG A 56 2.90 -17.45 -1.71
N VAL A 57 3.19 -16.95 -0.52
CA VAL A 57 2.91 -17.64 0.77
C VAL A 57 1.52 -17.30 1.33
N ASN A 58 0.96 -16.16 0.91
CA ASN A 58 -0.23 -15.59 1.53
C ASN A 58 -1.20 -15.01 0.48
N GLN A 59 -2.49 -14.95 0.82
CA GLN A 59 -3.53 -14.31 0.01
C GLN A 59 -4.09 -13.12 0.79
N ARG A 60 -4.15 -11.96 0.14
CA ARG A 60 -4.81 -10.75 0.66
C ARG A 60 -6.32 -11.01 0.68
N ASN A 61 -6.86 -11.37 1.84
CA ASN A 61 -8.20 -11.93 1.99
C ASN A 61 -9.18 -10.90 2.62
N GLY A 62 -9.19 -9.69 2.05
CA GLY A 62 -10.03 -8.58 2.50
C GLY A 62 -9.36 -7.65 3.52
N TYR A 63 -10.18 -6.78 4.12
CA TYR A 63 -9.77 -5.75 5.06
C TYR A 63 -10.49 -5.91 6.40
N ARG A 64 -9.84 -5.49 7.48
CA ARG A 64 -10.43 -5.38 8.82
C ARG A 64 -10.38 -3.93 9.25
N HIS A 65 -11.53 -3.39 9.62
CA HIS A 65 -11.64 -2.03 10.13
C HIS A 65 -11.16 -1.95 11.57
N ARG A 66 -10.36 -0.94 11.88
CA ARG A 66 -9.92 -0.62 13.24
C ARG A 66 -9.79 0.88 13.38
N GLU A 67 -10.40 1.41 14.44
CA GLU A 67 -10.23 2.79 14.84
C GLU A 67 -8.80 3.03 15.34
N PHE A 68 -8.17 4.08 14.83
CA PHE A 68 -6.81 4.50 15.16
C PHE A 68 -6.81 5.97 15.55
N ASP A 69 -6.61 6.22 16.85
CA ASP A 69 -6.59 7.57 17.39
C ASP A 69 -5.24 8.24 17.14
N THR A 70 -5.29 9.40 16.48
CA THR A 70 -4.13 10.22 16.21
C THR A 70 -4.36 11.64 16.74
N ARG A 71 -3.30 12.46 16.77
CA ARG A 71 -3.43 13.88 17.13
C ARG A 71 -4.30 14.67 16.15
N ALA A 72 -4.46 14.18 14.92
CA ALA A 72 -5.35 14.75 13.91
C ALA A 72 -6.80 14.23 14.00
N GLY A 73 -7.10 13.39 15.00
CA GLY A 73 -8.41 12.76 15.21
C GLY A 73 -8.38 11.24 15.03
N THR A 74 -9.55 10.63 15.21
CA THR A 74 -9.77 9.19 15.02
C THR A 74 -9.86 8.87 13.52
N LEU A 75 -9.09 7.87 13.10
CA LEU A 75 -9.08 7.33 11.74
C LEU A 75 -9.71 5.95 11.71
N ASP A 76 -10.60 5.68 10.75
CA ASP A 76 -11.00 4.32 10.44
C ASP A 76 -10.00 3.72 9.43
N LEU A 77 -9.16 2.79 9.90
CA LEU A 77 -8.15 2.15 9.08
C LEU A 77 -8.65 0.82 8.53
N ALA A 78 -8.56 0.66 7.21
CA ALA A 78 -8.78 -0.62 6.54
C ALA A 78 -7.48 -1.44 6.54
N ILE A 79 -7.25 -2.22 7.60
CA ILE A 79 -6.05 -3.04 7.75
C ILE A 79 -6.15 -4.27 6.82
N PRO A 80 -5.19 -4.48 5.90
CA PRO A 80 -5.20 -5.65 5.02
C PRO A 80 -5.05 -6.95 5.81
N SER A 81 -5.96 -7.90 5.59
CA SER A 81 -5.92 -9.21 6.23
C SER A 81 -5.19 -10.20 5.33
N CYS A 82 -3.95 -10.52 5.66
CA CYS A 82 -3.17 -11.55 4.98
C CYS A 82 -3.44 -12.92 5.65
N ALA A 83 -4.25 -13.77 5.03
CA ALA A 83 -4.49 -15.14 5.51
C ALA A 83 -3.59 -16.13 4.77
N LYS A 84 -2.80 -16.92 5.53
CA LYS A 84 -1.91 -17.99 4.99
C LYS A 84 -2.59 -18.67 3.81
N ALA A 85 -1.95 -18.63 2.64
CA ALA A 85 -2.48 -19.31 1.48
C ALA A 85 -2.61 -20.78 1.89
N ARG A 86 -3.82 -21.35 1.76
CA ARG A 86 -3.95 -22.79 1.78
C ARG A 86 -3.11 -23.22 0.58
N THR A 87 -1.90 -23.74 0.80
CA THR A 87 -1.01 -24.25 -0.25
C THR A 87 -1.91 -24.97 -1.23
N SER A 88 -2.14 -24.36 -2.39
CA SER A 88 -3.09 -24.89 -3.35
C SER A 88 -2.51 -26.22 -3.75
N ARG A 89 -3.18 -27.28 -3.28
CA ARG A 89 -2.84 -28.66 -3.56
C ARG A 89 -3.30 -28.98 -4.99
N THR A 90 -2.89 -28.15 -5.93
CA THR A 90 -3.12 -28.29 -7.35
C THR A 90 -1.80 -27.93 -8.01
N GLY A 91 -1.00 -28.99 -8.27
CA GLY A 91 -0.10 -28.94 -9.40
C GLY A 91 -0.88 -28.73 -10.71
N CYS A 92 -0.13 -28.70 -11.81
CA CYS A 92 -0.56 -28.41 -13.18
C CYS A 92 -0.47 -26.91 -13.50
N SER A 93 0.46 -26.43 -14.32
CA SER A 93 1.41 -27.12 -15.20
C SER A 93 2.50 -26.11 -15.58
N ASN A 94 3.76 -26.55 -15.52
CA ASN A 94 4.81 -25.97 -16.35
C ASN A 94 4.37 -26.05 -17.81
N GLY A 95 4.08 -24.91 -18.41
CA GLY A 95 3.99 -24.73 -19.85
C GLY A 95 5.28 -24.13 -20.36
N ALA A 96 6.40 -24.86 -20.21
CA ALA A 96 7.54 -24.63 -21.08
C ALA A 96 7.17 -25.25 -22.44
N ASN A 97 6.87 -24.43 -23.45
CA ASN A 97 7.36 -24.74 -24.79
C ASN A 97 7.45 -23.49 -25.68
N VAL A 98 8.69 -23.06 -25.86
CA VAL A 98 9.34 -22.59 -27.08
C VAL A 98 8.43 -22.57 -28.32
N LEU A 99 8.08 -21.36 -28.77
CA LEU A 99 7.70 -21.11 -30.16
C LEU A 99 8.97 -21.16 -31.01
N SER A 100 9.36 -22.34 -31.48
CA SER A 100 10.19 -22.52 -32.66
C SER A 100 9.29 -23.01 -33.80
N GLY A 101 9.42 -22.35 -34.95
CA GLY A 101 8.54 -22.44 -36.12
C GLY A 101 8.56 -23.79 -36.87
N PRO A 102 8.00 -23.80 -38.10
CA PRO A 102 7.79 -25.03 -38.88
C PRO A 102 9.09 -25.70 -39.31
#